data_AF-A0A1Q7U1H4-F1
#
_entry.id   AF-A0A1Q7U1H4-F1
#
_cell.length_a   1.000
_cell.length_b   1.000
_cell.length_c   1.000
_cell.angle_alpha   90.00
_cell.angle_beta   90.00
_cell.angle_gamma   90.00
#
_symmetry.space_group_name_H-M   'P 1'
#
loop_
_entity.id
_entity.type
_entity.pdbx_description
1 polymer ?
#
loop_
_entity_poly.entity_id
_entity_poly.type
_entity_poly.pdbx_seq_one_letter_code
_entity_poly.pdbx_strand_id
1 'polypeptide(L)'
;MVSHVFVVVLLALGGAWAAWRGGGLVVRSLARADDPSASLWLIRGIRGVVVGVAAGALASGLLFEQTWLLVFGGIFLAEELYETGVVALILRAGQG
;
A
#
# COMPACT_ATOMS: atom_id res chain seq x y z
N MET A 1 0.86 -14.90 25.26
CA MET A 1 1.99 -14.01 24.89
C MET A 1 2.38 -14.12 23.40
N VAL A 2 1.45 -14.47 22.50
CA VAL A 2 1.69 -14.58 21.03
C VAL A 2 1.28 -13.27 20.29
N SER A 3 0.95 -12.19 20.99
CA SER A 3 0.02 -11.16 20.45
C SER A 3 0.59 -10.07 19.54
N HIS A 4 1.87 -9.68 19.61
CA HIS A 4 2.37 -8.52 18.84
C HIS A 4 3.49 -8.87 17.84
N VAL A 5 4.41 -9.77 18.20
CA VAL A 5 5.48 -10.22 17.30
C VAL A 5 4.92 -10.85 16.02
N PHE A 6 3.86 -11.65 16.14
CA PHE A 6 3.19 -12.25 14.99
C PHE A 6 2.63 -11.18 14.05
N VAL A 7 1.99 -10.14 14.59
CA VAL A 7 1.45 -9.01 13.82
C VAL A 7 2.58 -8.24 13.12
N VAL A 8 3.69 -7.98 13.81
CA VAL A 8 4.89 -7.35 13.24
C VAL A 8 5.42 -8.16 12.06
N VAL A 9 5.53 -9.48 12.20
CA VAL A 9 6.01 -10.36 11.12
C VAL A 9 5.05 -10.32 9.93
N LEU A 10 3.74 -10.39 10.16
CA LEU A 10 2.75 -10.29 9.08
C LEU A 10 2.80 -8.94 8.36
N LEU A 11 2.90 -7.83 9.10
CA LEU A 11 3.02 -6.49 8.54
C LEU A 11 4.32 -6.33 7.75
N ALA A 12 5.43 -6.83 8.28
CA ALA A 12 6.72 -6.76 7.60
C ALA A 12 6.73 -7.59 6.30
N LEU A 13 6.26 -8.85 6.34
CA LEU A 13 6.22 -9.71 5.17
C LEU A 13 5.20 -9.22 4.13
N GLY A 14 3.99 -8.86 4.58
CA GLY A 14 2.94 -8.33 3.73
C GLY A 14 3.34 -6.99 3.09
N GLY A 15 3.94 -6.10 3.87
CA GLY A 15 4.46 -4.81 3.41
C GLY A 15 5.61 -4.96 2.43
N ALA A 16 6.59 -5.82 2.71
CA ALA A 16 7.69 -6.10 1.80
C ALA A 16 7.20 -6.71 0.48
N TRP A 17 6.26 -7.64 0.54
CA TRP A 17 5.65 -8.23 -0.66
C TRP A 17 4.86 -7.19 -1.47
N ALA A 18 4.07 -6.34 -0.81
CA ALA A 18 3.31 -5.27 -1.45
C ALA A 18 4.24 -4.25 -2.13
N ALA A 19 5.31 -3.84 -1.45
CA ALA A 19 6.32 -2.93 -1.98
C ALA A 19 7.08 -3.55 -3.16
N TRP A 20 7.49 -4.82 -3.06
CA TRP A 20 8.17 -5.52 -4.15
C TRP A 20 7.30 -5.63 -5.39
N ARG A 21 6.06 -6.11 -5.22
CA ARG A 21 5.08 -6.22 -6.31
C ARG A 21 4.78 -4.83 -6.89
N GLY A 22 4.62 -3.83 -6.04
CA GLY A 22 4.33 -2.46 -6.41
C GLY A 22 5.46 -1.85 -7.24
N GLY A 23 6.69 -1.90 -6.72
CA GLY A 23 7.88 -1.43 -7.41
C GLY A 23 8.10 -2.13 -8.75
N GLY A 24 7.88 -3.44 -8.83
CA GLY A 24 7.94 -4.18 -10.08
C GLY A 24 6.93 -3.68 -11.13
N LEU A 25 5.71 -3.31 -10.71
CA LEU A 25 4.71 -2.72 -11.60
C LEU A 25 5.07 -1.29 -12.03
N VAL A 26 5.65 -0.48 -11.14
CA VAL A 26 6.16 0.86 -11.50
C VAL A 26 7.26 0.74 -12.55
N VAL A 27 8.28 -0.07 -12.29
CA VAL A 27 9.38 -0.31 -13.24
C VAL A 27 8.83 -0.81 -14.58
N ARG A 28 7.87 -1.74 -14.55
CA ARG A 28 7.22 -2.25 -15.76
C ARG A 28 6.45 -1.17 -16.52
N SER A 29 5.74 -0.28 -15.83
CA SER A 29 5.02 0.83 -16.46
C SER A 29 5.95 1.80 -17.17
N LEU A 30 7.11 2.11 -16.57
CA LEU A 30 8.12 2.99 -17.15
C LEU A 30 8.81 2.33 -18.35
N ALA A 31 9.08 1.02 -18.27
CA ALA A 31 9.69 0.27 -19.36
C ALA A 31 8.76 0.04 -20.57
N ARG A 32 7.44 0.20 -20.38
CA ARG A 32 6.42 -0.01 -21.42
C ARG A 32 5.43 1.15 -21.48
N ALA A 33 5.95 2.37 -21.49
CA ALA A 33 5.13 3.59 -21.44
C ALA A 33 4.13 3.71 -22.61
N ASP A 34 4.44 3.10 -23.76
CA ASP A 34 3.58 3.13 -24.96
C ASP A 34 2.37 2.18 -24.88
N ASP A 35 2.30 1.31 -23.87
CA ASP A 35 1.20 0.38 -23.67
C ASP A 35 0.00 1.09 -23.01
N PRO A 36 -1.23 0.99 -23.55
CA PRO A 36 -2.43 1.57 -22.93
C PRO A 36 -2.66 1.13 -21.48
N SER A 37 -2.12 -0.02 -21.08
CA SER A 37 -2.22 -0.55 -19.71
C SER A 37 -1.14 -0.02 -18.75
N ALA A 38 -0.17 0.76 -19.23
CA ALA A 38 0.93 1.29 -18.44
C ALA A 38 0.44 2.17 -17.29
N SER A 39 -0.58 3.02 -17.51
CA SER A 39 -1.17 3.86 -16.46
C SER A 39 -1.77 3.03 -15.32
N LEU A 40 -2.40 1.89 -15.64
CA LEU A 40 -2.96 0.99 -14.63
C LEU A 40 -1.85 0.27 -13.83
N TRP A 41 -0.76 -0.12 -14.48
CA TRP A 41 0.40 -0.69 -13.77
C TRP A 41 1.06 0.35 -12.88
N LEU A 42 1.19 1.59 -13.33
CA LEU A 42 1.77 2.67 -12.54
C LEU A 42 0.94 2.92 -11.28
N ILE A 43 -0.38 3.10 -11.41
CA ILE A 43 -1.28 3.33 -10.27
C ILE A 43 -1.23 2.15 -9.29
N ARG A 44 -1.38 0.90 -9.78
CA ARG A 44 -1.29 -0.29 -8.93
C ARG A 44 0.09 -0.45 -8.29
N GLY A 45 1.13 -0.01 -9.00
CA GLY A 45 2.50 -0.03 -8.53
C GLY A 45 2.70 0.91 -7.35
N ILE A 46 2.30 2.18 -7.51
CA ILE A 46 2.34 3.20 -6.46
C ILE A 46 1.53 2.74 -5.25
N ARG A 47 0.32 2.20 -5.45
CA ARG A 47 -0.49 1.65 -4.34
C ARG A 47 0.22 0.55 -3.56
N GLY A 48 0.88 -0.38 -4.25
CA GLY A 48 1.65 -1.43 -3.59
C GLY A 48 2.79 -0.87 -2.74
N VAL A 49 3.48 0.16 -3.24
CA VAL A 49 4.53 0.87 -2.50
C VAL A 49 3.97 1.61 -1.29
N VAL A 50 2.87 2.35 -1.45
CA VAL A 50 2.18 3.08 -0.37
C VAL A 50 1.77 2.12 0.75
N VAL A 51 1.13 1.01 0.42
CA VAL A 51 0.77 -0.04 1.39
C VAL A 51 2.01 -0.62 2.07
N GLY A 52 3.10 -0.83 1.32
CA GLY A 52 4.37 -1.28 1.88
C GLY A 52 4.96 -0.31 2.91
N VAL A 53 4.93 0.99 2.62
CA VAL A 53 5.40 2.06 3.52
C VAL A 53 4.52 2.13 4.77
N ALA A 54 3.19 2.10 4.61
CA ALA A 54 2.24 2.10 5.72
C ALA A 54 2.46 0.89 6.65
N ALA A 55 2.55 -0.31 6.07
CA ALA A 55 2.78 -1.55 6.80
C ALA A 55 4.15 -1.55 7.50
N GLY A 56 5.18 -1.01 6.85
CA GLY A 56 6.50 -0.81 7.45
C GLY A 56 6.44 0.13 8.66
N ALA A 57 5.77 1.27 8.53
CA ALA A 57 5.57 2.20 9.64
C ALA A 57 4.81 1.55 10.81
N LEU A 58 3.74 0.81 10.54
CA LEU A 58 2.99 0.08 11.57
C LEU A 58 3.86 -0.99 12.25
N ALA A 59 4.61 -1.78 11.47
CA ALA A 59 5.52 -2.80 11.99
C ALA A 59 6.61 -2.19 12.88
N SER A 60 7.23 -1.10 12.43
CA SER A 60 8.25 -0.37 13.20
C SER A 60 7.65 0.29 14.45
N GLY A 61 6.45 0.87 14.36
CA GLY A 61 5.75 1.46 15.50
C GLY A 61 5.45 0.43 16.59
N LEU A 62 5.05 -0.79 16.20
CA LEU A 62 4.83 -1.90 17.12
C LEU A 62 6.13 -2.47 17.69
N LEU A 63 7.19 -2.56 16.89
CA LEU A 63 8.48 -3.14 17.31
C LEU A 63 9.27 -2.21 18.23
N PHE A 64 9.23 -0.91 17.98
CA PHE A 64 9.99 0.11 18.73
C PHE A 64 9.13 0.92 19.70
N GLU A 65 7.87 0.51 19.91
CA GLU A 65 6.89 1.16 20.80
C GLU A 65 6.68 2.66 20.48
N GLN A 66 6.76 3.00 19.20
CA GLN A 66 6.63 4.38 18.72
C GLN A 66 5.19 4.68 18.26
N THR A 67 4.44 5.39 19.09
CA THR A 67 3.04 5.74 18.81
C THR A 67 2.89 6.60 17.55
N TRP A 68 3.83 7.52 17.29
CA TRP A 68 3.76 8.40 16.12
C TRP A 68 3.83 7.62 14.79
N LEU A 69 4.59 6.52 14.74
CA LEU A 69 4.66 5.64 13.57
C LEU A 69 3.35 4.89 13.35
N LEU A 70 2.69 4.49 14.44
CA LEU A 70 1.37 3.85 14.38
C LEU A 70 0.32 4.81 13.84
N VAL A 71 0.31 6.04 14.33
CA VAL A 71 -0.60 7.10 13.85
C VAL A 71 -0.33 7.42 12.39
N PHE A 72 0.94 7.61 12.01
CA PHE A 72 1.33 7.85 10.63
C PHE A 72 0.90 6.72 9.70
N GLY A 73 1.29 5.47 10.01
CA GLY A 73 0.94 4.32 9.18
C GLY A 73 -0.57 4.09 9.09
N GLY A 74 -1.30 4.32 10.19
CA GLY A 74 -2.76 4.22 10.22
C GLY A 74 -3.46 5.28 9.37
N ILE A 75 -3.07 6.55 9.50
CA ILE A 75 -3.62 7.65 8.69
C ILE A 75 -3.30 7.43 7.22
N PHE A 76 -2.05 7.12 6.89
CA PHE A 76 -1.60 6.93 5.51
C PHE A 76 -2.35 5.77 4.82
N LEU A 77 -2.59 4.67 5.53
CA LEU A 77 -3.39 3.56 5.02
C LEU A 77 -4.87 3.95 4.86
N ALA A 78 -5.42 4.72 5.81
CA ALA A 78 -6.80 5.17 5.77
C ALA A 78 -7.07 6.13 4.60
N GLU A 79 -6.16 7.06 4.33
CA GLU A 79 -6.21 7.96 3.18
C GLU A 79 -6.17 7.19 1.86
N GLU A 80 -5.24 6.23 1.73
CA GLU A 80 -5.16 5.38 0.52
C GLU A 80 -6.44 4.56 0.32
N LEU A 81 -7.02 4.02 1.40
CA LEU A 81 -8.31 3.31 1.37
C LEU A 81 -9.48 4.22 1.01
N TYR A 82 -9.50 5.45 1.53
CA TYR A 82 -10.51 6.45 1.22
C TYR A 82 -10.47 6.81 -0.27
N GLU A 83 -9.32 7.19 -0.81
CA GLU A 83 -9.17 7.52 -2.23
C GLU A 83 -9.52 6.33 -3.12
N THR A 84 -9.04 5.14 -2.75
CA THR A 84 -9.39 3.89 -3.46
C THR A 84 -10.88 3.63 -3.48
N GLY A 85 -11.53 3.75 -2.32
CA GLY A 85 -12.97 3.54 -2.17
C GLY A 85 -13.77 4.56 -2.96
N VAL A 86 -13.41 5.83 -2.88
CA VAL A 86 -14.06 6.93 -3.63
C VAL A 86 -13.96 6.68 -5.13
N VAL A 87 -12.78 6.34 -5.66
CA VAL A 87 -12.60 6.03 -7.08
C VAL A 87 -13.46 4.83 -7.50
N ALA A 88 -13.50 3.77 -6.69
CA ALA A 88 -14.33 2.60 -6.98
C ALA A 88 -15.83 2.93 -7.00
N LEU A 89 -16.29 3.79 -6.09
CA LEU A 89 -17.68 4.26 -6.04
C LEU A 89 -18.04 5.14 -7.24
N ILE A 90 -17.16 6.06 -7.65
CA ILE A 90 -17.35 6.90 -8.84
C ILE A 90 -17.45 6.03 -10.10
N LEU A 91 -16.56 5.06 -10.26
CA LEU A 91 -16.59 4.13 -11.40
C LEU A 91 -17.88 3.31 -11.44
N ARG A 92 -18.36 2.87 -10.27
CA ARG A 92 -19.64 2.15 -10.17
C ARG A 92 -20.83 3.03 -10.52
N ALA A 93 -20.81 4.29 -10.09
CA ALA A 93 -21.90 5.24 -10.35
C ALA A 93 -21.98 5.64 -11.83
N GLY A 94 -20.86 5.73 -12.54
CA GLY A 94 -20.83 6.05 -13.97
C GLY A 94 -21.15 4.88 -14.91
N GLN A 95 -21.33 3.66 -14.39
CA GLN A 95 -21.73 2.47 -15.15
C GLN A 95 -23.25 2.19 -15.13
N GLY A 96 -24.04 3.03 -14.42
CA GLY A 96 -25.51 2.99 -14.42
C GLY A 96 -26.10 4.18 -15.14
#